data_AF-A0AAV4ZK42-F1
#
_entry.id   AF-A0AAV4ZK42-F1
#
_cell.length_a   1.000
_cell.length_b   1.000
_cell.length_c   1.000
_cell.angle_alpha   90.00
_cell.angle_beta   90.00
_cell.angle_gamma   90.00
#
_symmetry.space_group_name_H-M   'P 1'
#
loop_
_entity.id
_entity.type
_entity.pdbx_description
1 polymer ?
#
loop_
_entity_poly.entity_id
_entity_poly.type
_entity_poly.pdbx_seq_one_letter_code
_entity_poly.pdbx_strand_id
1 'polypeptide(L)'
;MESGLLTADGYVGTELDLFAAARSWKAYWSREIAPFLRGRVLDVGAGLGATAEILARRPGVTHWTCLEPDRRFAAALAAKAAAGTLPAHVRACHGTLASYTGSCGDPEPYDAILYIDVLEHVREDRAELARAAAALAPGGALVVLAPAHPRLYSPFDAAIGHERRYTSASLRAVAPDGLRLVRLRYLDSVGLAASFANAALLRQTMPTARQIAVWDRLMVPLSRRVDPLIGYRAGKSVLAVWTR
;
A
#
# COMPACT_ATOMS: atom_id res chain seq x y z
N MET A 1 -22.18 10.66 -7.39
CA MET A 1 -21.57 10.64 -6.04
C MET A 1 -20.14 10.18 -6.22
N GLU A 2 -19.22 11.13 -6.24
CA GLU A 2 -17.79 10.89 -6.47
C GLU A 2 -17.22 9.99 -5.37
N SER A 3 -16.53 8.92 -5.78
CA SER A 3 -15.83 8.01 -4.89
C SER A 3 -14.75 8.77 -4.14
N GLY A 4 -14.80 8.75 -2.81
CA GLY A 4 -13.90 9.48 -1.91
C GLY A 4 -12.46 8.94 -1.83
N LEU A 5 -11.79 8.85 -2.96
CA LEU A 5 -10.36 9.16 -3.05
C LEU A 5 -10.31 10.68 -3.26
N LEU A 6 -9.57 11.42 -2.43
CA LEU A 6 -9.41 12.87 -2.54
C LEU A 6 -9.25 13.26 -4.02
N THR A 7 -10.17 14.09 -4.52
CA THR A 7 -10.17 14.54 -5.90
C THR A 7 -8.86 15.26 -6.23
N ALA A 8 -8.45 15.11 -7.49
CA ALA A 8 -7.11 15.31 -8.06
C ALA A 8 -6.40 16.68 -7.88
N ASP A 9 -6.95 17.63 -7.10
CA ASP A 9 -6.40 18.99 -6.97
C ASP A 9 -5.88 19.33 -5.56
N GLY A 10 -6.04 18.43 -4.57
CA GLY A 10 -5.68 18.72 -3.17
C GLY A 10 -4.61 17.81 -2.55
N TYR A 11 -4.31 16.66 -3.15
CA TYR A 11 -3.30 15.74 -2.61
C TYR A 11 -1.90 16.21 -3.00
N VAL A 12 -1.11 16.60 -2.00
CA VAL A 12 0.21 17.20 -2.20
C VAL A 12 1.26 16.11 -2.47
N GLY A 13 1.17 14.96 -1.80
CA GLY A 13 2.06 13.81 -2.00
C GLY A 13 3.54 14.05 -1.63
N THR A 14 3.86 15.10 -0.87
CA THR A 14 5.25 15.42 -0.47
C THR A 14 5.86 14.35 0.44
N GLU A 15 5.03 13.62 1.17
CA GLU A 15 5.44 12.43 1.93
C GLU A 15 5.94 11.32 1.01
N LEU A 16 5.41 11.18 -0.22
CA LEU A 16 5.83 10.13 -1.14
C LEU A 16 7.31 10.29 -1.51
N ASP A 17 7.78 11.52 -1.75
CA ASP A 17 9.20 11.81 -2.02
C ASP A 17 10.08 11.48 -0.82
N LEU A 18 9.59 11.81 0.38
CA LEU A 18 10.32 11.57 1.62
C LEU A 18 10.47 10.06 1.90
N PHE A 19 9.38 9.30 1.76
CA PHE A 19 9.36 7.86 1.96
C PHE A 19 9.90 7.07 0.75
N ALA A 20 10.09 7.70 -0.41
CA ALA A 20 10.78 7.10 -1.54
C ALA A 20 12.22 6.67 -1.17
N ALA A 21 12.84 7.30 -0.17
CA ALA A 21 14.15 6.91 0.34
C ALA A 21 14.14 5.66 1.26
N ALA A 22 12.98 5.22 1.74
CA ALA A 22 12.86 4.15 2.73
C ALA A 22 13.02 2.74 2.11
N ARG A 23 14.26 2.37 1.77
CA ARG A 23 14.59 1.13 1.05
C ARG A 23 14.44 -0.11 1.92
N SER A 24 14.79 -0.03 3.21
CA SER A 24 14.71 -1.18 4.12
C SER A 24 13.28 -1.53 4.46
N TRP A 25 12.41 -0.52 4.63
CA TRP A 25 10.97 -0.70 4.82
C TRP A 25 10.36 -1.40 3.63
N LYS A 26 10.63 -0.86 2.44
CA LYS A 26 10.27 -1.45 1.16
C LYS A 26 10.73 -2.89 0.99
N ALA A 27 11.99 -3.18 1.30
CA ALA A 27 12.52 -4.55 1.26
C ALA A 27 11.84 -5.47 2.30
N TYR A 28 11.32 -4.93 3.40
CA TYR A 28 10.66 -5.71 4.42
C TYR A 28 9.26 -6.17 3.97
N TRP A 29 8.34 -5.24 3.74
CA TRP A 29 6.97 -5.62 3.38
C TRP A 29 6.90 -6.30 2.01
N SER A 30 7.79 -5.97 1.07
CA SER A 30 7.82 -6.64 -0.24
C SER A 30 8.10 -8.14 -0.11
N ARG A 31 8.94 -8.57 0.85
CA ARG A 31 9.17 -10.00 1.15
C ARG A 31 7.93 -10.68 1.73
N GLU A 32 7.15 -9.96 2.51
CA GLU A 32 5.93 -10.47 3.14
C GLU A 32 4.79 -10.66 2.13
N ILE A 33 4.78 -9.92 1.01
CA ILE A 33 3.73 -10.03 0.00
C ILE A 33 4.17 -10.80 -1.25
N ALA A 34 5.48 -10.86 -1.51
CA ALA A 34 6.11 -11.55 -2.64
C ALA A 34 5.56 -12.96 -2.98
N PRO A 35 5.26 -13.85 -2.00
CA PRO A 35 4.73 -15.18 -2.29
C PRO A 35 3.35 -15.20 -2.94
N PHE A 36 2.61 -14.08 -2.89
CA PHE A 36 1.26 -13.97 -3.43
C PHE A 36 1.21 -13.28 -4.79
N LEU A 37 2.37 -12.89 -5.34
CA LEU A 37 2.44 -12.16 -6.61
C LEU A 37 2.78 -13.12 -7.74
N ARG A 38 1.88 -13.19 -8.72
CA ARG A 38 2.03 -13.94 -9.97
C ARG A 38 1.12 -13.33 -11.03
N GLY A 39 1.29 -13.76 -12.28
CA GLY A 39 0.42 -13.44 -13.40
C GLY A 39 0.18 -11.94 -13.54
N ARG A 40 -1.08 -11.53 -13.51
CA ARG A 40 -1.52 -10.15 -13.69
C ARG A 40 -1.67 -9.48 -12.32
N VAL A 41 -0.95 -8.38 -12.08
CA VAL A 41 -0.99 -7.62 -10.82
C VAL A 41 -1.58 -6.23 -11.04
N LEU A 42 -2.52 -5.83 -10.18
CA LEU A 42 -3.05 -4.48 -10.09
C LEU A 42 -2.50 -3.81 -8.82
N ASP A 43 -1.84 -2.66 -9.00
CA ASP A 43 -1.27 -1.83 -7.95
C ASP A 43 -2.15 -0.57 -7.83
N VAL A 44 -3.07 -0.57 -6.86
CA VAL A 44 -4.06 0.49 -6.67
C VAL A 44 -3.45 1.60 -5.82
N GLY A 45 -3.53 2.85 -6.28
CA GLY A 45 -2.88 4.00 -5.63
C GLY A 45 -1.36 3.93 -5.80
N ALA A 46 -0.89 3.68 -7.02
CA ALA A 46 0.51 3.38 -7.28
C ALA A 46 1.49 4.53 -6.96
N GLY A 47 1.00 5.77 -6.84
CA GLY A 47 1.77 6.96 -6.49
C GLY A 47 3.00 7.13 -7.39
N LEU A 48 4.19 7.23 -6.78
CA LEU A 48 5.46 7.36 -7.52
C LEU A 48 5.92 6.04 -8.18
N GLY A 49 5.21 4.92 -8.00
CA GLY A 49 5.55 3.62 -8.57
C GLY A 49 6.57 2.81 -7.78
N ALA A 50 6.79 3.16 -6.51
CA ALA A 50 7.77 2.51 -5.66
C ALA A 50 7.51 1.00 -5.53
N THR A 51 6.24 0.58 -5.45
CA THR A 51 5.84 -0.83 -5.41
C THR A 51 6.22 -1.56 -6.70
N ALA A 52 5.86 -0.99 -7.86
CA ALA A 52 6.24 -1.51 -9.16
C ALA A 52 7.77 -1.64 -9.35
N GLU A 53 8.55 -0.64 -8.91
CA GLU A 53 10.02 -0.66 -9.01
C GLU A 53 10.65 -1.88 -8.31
N ILE A 54 10.06 -2.32 -7.20
CA ILE A 54 10.59 -3.42 -6.39
C ILE A 54 10.05 -4.77 -6.83
N LEU A 55 8.77 -4.83 -7.22
CA LEU A 55 8.03 -6.07 -7.32
C LEU A 55 7.68 -6.48 -8.74
N ALA A 56 7.59 -5.54 -9.69
CA ALA A 56 7.17 -5.87 -11.05
C ALA A 56 8.17 -6.79 -11.77
N ARG A 57 9.47 -6.75 -11.40
CA ARG A 57 10.52 -7.60 -11.99
C ARG A 57 10.53 -9.04 -11.46
N ARG A 58 9.63 -9.39 -10.54
CA ARG A 58 9.64 -10.71 -9.92
C ARG A 58 9.30 -11.81 -10.92
N PRO A 59 9.97 -12.97 -10.85
CA PRO A 59 9.58 -14.14 -11.63
C PRO A 59 8.11 -14.49 -11.40
N GLY A 60 7.39 -14.77 -12.49
CA GLY A 60 5.98 -15.13 -12.46
C GLY A 60 5.02 -13.94 -12.61
N VAL A 61 5.46 -12.69 -12.43
CA VAL A 61 4.66 -11.51 -12.80
C VAL A 61 4.75 -11.31 -14.31
N THR A 62 3.61 -11.35 -14.98
CA THR A 62 3.48 -11.22 -16.45
C THR A 62 2.99 -9.84 -16.86
N HIS A 63 2.18 -9.19 -16.03
CA HIS A 63 1.60 -7.87 -16.28
C HIS A 63 1.48 -7.12 -14.96
N TRP A 64 1.78 -5.82 -14.97
CA TRP A 64 1.63 -4.95 -13.81
C TRP A 64 0.89 -3.68 -14.22
N THR A 65 -0.28 -3.44 -13.64
CA THR A 65 -1.06 -2.23 -13.88
C THR A 65 -0.96 -1.32 -12.67
N CYS A 66 -0.32 -0.15 -12.83
CA CYS A 66 -0.34 0.92 -11.85
C CYS A 66 -1.60 1.75 -12.06
N LEU A 67 -2.56 1.66 -11.14
CA LEU A 67 -3.79 2.46 -11.16
C LEU A 67 -3.63 3.65 -10.20
N GLU A 68 -3.70 4.86 -10.73
CA GLU A 68 -3.36 6.07 -9.98
C GLU A 68 -4.39 7.20 -10.24
N PRO A 69 -5.07 7.71 -9.20
CA PRO A 69 -6.06 8.78 -9.37
C PRO A 69 -5.48 10.16 -9.70
N ASP A 70 -4.24 10.47 -9.32
CA ASP A 70 -3.61 11.75 -9.65
C ASP A 70 -3.00 11.71 -11.05
N ARG A 71 -3.44 12.62 -11.93
CA ARG A 71 -2.95 12.70 -13.32
C ARG A 71 -1.45 12.92 -13.43
N ARG A 72 -0.84 13.66 -12.50
CA ARG A 72 0.59 13.96 -12.49
C ARG A 72 1.38 12.70 -12.18
N PHE A 73 0.96 11.92 -11.18
CA PHE A 73 1.59 10.66 -10.83
C PHE A 73 1.37 9.60 -11.91
N ALA A 74 0.16 9.48 -12.47
CA ALA A 74 -0.10 8.58 -13.59
C ALA A 74 0.77 8.90 -14.82
N ALA A 75 0.96 10.19 -15.15
CA ALA A 75 1.83 10.62 -16.24
C ALA A 75 3.31 10.32 -15.94
N ALA A 76 3.78 10.55 -14.71
CA ALA A 76 5.14 10.22 -14.29
C ALA A 76 5.41 8.70 -14.37
N LEU A 77 4.45 7.87 -13.97
CA LEU A 77 4.51 6.42 -14.12
C LEU A 77 4.60 5.99 -15.58
N ALA A 78 3.78 6.58 -16.46
CA ALA A 78 3.82 6.32 -17.89
C ALA A 78 5.19 6.69 -18.50
N ALA A 79 5.75 7.84 -18.10
CA ALA A 79 7.08 8.27 -18.52
C ALA A 79 8.18 7.30 -18.03
N LYS A 80 8.10 6.80 -16.79
CA LYS A 80 9.02 5.78 -16.26
C LYS A 80 8.95 4.47 -17.04
N ALA A 81 7.75 4.04 -17.45
CA ALA A 81 7.57 2.86 -18.29
C ALA A 81 8.15 3.06 -19.69
N ALA A 82 7.86 4.20 -20.33
CA ALA A 82 8.40 4.54 -21.66
C ALA A 82 9.93 4.67 -21.67
N ALA A 83 10.52 5.18 -20.59
CA ALA A 83 11.98 5.29 -20.43
C ALA A 83 12.68 3.98 -20.06
N GLY A 84 11.95 2.88 -19.83
CA GLY A 84 12.51 1.59 -19.42
C GLY A 84 12.97 1.50 -17.97
N THR A 85 12.73 2.55 -17.16
CA THR A 85 12.97 2.54 -15.71
C THR A 85 12.11 1.47 -15.03
N LEU A 86 10.85 1.37 -15.44
CA LEU A 86 9.96 0.26 -15.10
C LEU A 86 10.04 -0.84 -16.18
N PRO A 87 9.79 -2.11 -15.82
CA PRO A 87 9.73 -3.20 -16.80
C PRO A 87 8.71 -2.95 -17.92
N ALA A 88 8.96 -3.53 -19.11
CA ALA A 88 8.10 -3.36 -20.29
C ALA A 88 6.65 -3.84 -20.08
N HIS A 89 6.43 -4.77 -19.15
CA HIS A 89 5.09 -5.26 -18.80
C HIS A 89 4.38 -4.43 -17.73
N VAL A 90 4.95 -3.28 -17.35
CA VAL A 90 4.29 -2.30 -16.49
C VAL A 90 3.54 -1.28 -17.34
N ARG A 91 2.26 -1.06 -17.04
CA ARG A 91 1.45 0.02 -17.61
C ARG A 91 0.92 0.95 -16.52
N ALA A 92 0.80 2.22 -16.84
CA ALA A 92 0.19 3.22 -15.99
C ALA A 92 -1.23 3.55 -16.47
N CYS A 93 -2.16 3.67 -15.53
CA CYS A 93 -3.57 3.92 -15.78
C CYS A 93 -4.04 5.03 -14.84
N HIS A 94 -4.58 6.10 -15.39
CA HIS A 94 -5.17 7.18 -14.59
C HIS A 94 -6.62 6.85 -14.23
N GLY A 95 -6.93 6.77 -12.93
CA GLY A 95 -8.28 6.54 -12.43
C GLY A 95 -8.33 5.87 -11.07
N THR A 96 -9.55 5.57 -10.63
CA THR A 96 -9.84 4.78 -9.41
C THR A 96 -10.41 3.42 -9.77
N LEU A 97 -10.50 2.51 -8.80
CA LEU A 97 -11.14 1.22 -9.04
C LEU A 97 -12.65 1.38 -9.32
N ALA A 98 -13.30 2.41 -8.77
CA ALA A 98 -14.70 2.72 -9.05
C ALA A 98 -14.92 3.18 -10.50
N SER A 99 -13.94 3.87 -11.10
CA SER A 99 -13.95 4.27 -12.51
C SER A 99 -13.26 3.25 -13.42
N TYR A 100 -12.92 2.07 -12.90
CA TYR A 100 -12.15 1.05 -13.62
C TYR A 100 -13.01 0.27 -14.61
N THR A 101 -13.51 1.00 -15.60
CA THR A 101 -14.25 0.49 -16.76
C THR A 101 -13.76 1.25 -17.99
N GLY A 102 -13.53 0.59 -19.13
CA GLY A 102 -13.06 1.25 -20.36
C GLY A 102 -11.53 1.32 -20.48
N SER A 103 -10.97 2.49 -20.83
CA SER A 103 -9.57 2.66 -21.31
C SER A 103 -8.45 2.12 -20.41
N CYS A 104 -8.73 1.94 -19.11
CA CYS A 104 -7.81 1.35 -18.14
C CYS A 104 -8.27 -0.03 -17.64
N GLY A 105 -9.56 -0.37 -17.83
CA GLY A 105 -10.18 -1.61 -17.40
C GLY A 105 -9.69 -2.77 -18.23
N ASP A 106 -8.87 -3.65 -17.64
CA ASP A 106 -8.58 -4.92 -18.28
C ASP A 106 -9.83 -5.80 -18.22
N PRO A 107 -10.29 -6.39 -19.34
CA PRO A 107 -11.39 -7.35 -19.30
C PRO A 107 -11.02 -8.63 -18.54
N GLU A 108 -9.73 -8.88 -18.38
CA GLU A 108 -9.22 -10.05 -17.67
C GLU A 108 -9.04 -9.79 -16.16
N PRO A 109 -9.43 -10.76 -15.32
CA PRO A 109 -9.23 -10.65 -13.88
C PRO A 109 -7.74 -10.64 -13.50
N TYR A 110 -7.46 -10.14 -12.29
CA TYR A 110 -6.12 -10.04 -11.73
C TYR A 110 -5.78 -11.21 -10.80
N ASP A 111 -4.56 -11.71 -10.89
CA ASP A 111 -4.03 -12.74 -9.99
C ASP A 111 -3.60 -12.15 -8.64
N ALA A 112 -3.28 -10.86 -8.59
CA ALA A 112 -3.09 -10.12 -7.35
C ALA A 112 -3.54 -8.66 -7.46
N ILE A 113 -4.15 -8.13 -6.40
CA ILE A 113 -4.50 -6.71 -6.26
C ILE A 113 -3.89 -6.18 -4.97
N LEU A 114 -3.18 -5.07 -5.06
CA LEU A 114 -2.41 -4.48 -3.97
C LEU A 114 -2.98 -3.12 -3.56
N TYR A 115 -3.09 -2.91 -2.26
CA TYR A 115 -3.29 -1.62 -1.60
C TYR A 115 -2.15 -1.43 -0.59
N ILE A 116 -1.10 -0.71 -0.97
CA ILE A 116 0.08 -0.48 -0.11
C ILE A 116 0.09 0.97 0.34
N ASP A 117 -0.33 1.20 1.59
CA ASP A 117 -0.54 2.52 2.17
C ASP A 117 -1.57 3.37 1.35
N VAL A 118 -2.75 2.78 1.09
CA VAL A 118 -3.81 3.36 0.22
C VAL A 118 -5.21 3.25 0.83
N LEU A 119 -5.56 2.09 1.39
CA LEU A 119 -6.94 1.83 1.87
C LEU A 119 -7.36 2.79 2.99
N GLU A 120 -6.40 3.32 3.75
CA GLU A 120 -6.60 4.34 4.78
C GLU A 120 -7.07 5.68 4.25
N HIS A 121 -6.91 5.97 2.95
CA HIS A 121 -7.44 7.17 2.30
C HIS A 121 -8.86 6.95 1.72
N VAL A 122 -9.35 5.72 1.74
CA VAL A 122 -10.64 5.37 1.15
C VAL A 122 -11.72 5.40 2.24
N ARG A 123 -12.68 6.30 2.09
CA ARG A 123 -13.76 6.45 3.06
C ARG A 123 -14.63 5.19 3.17
N GLU A 124 -15.07 4.64 2.04
CA GLU A 124 -15.90 3.45 1.92
C GLU A 124 -15.05 2.20 1.63
N ASP A 125 -14.16 1.86 2.57
CA ASP A 125 -13.15 0.79 2.45
C ASP A 125 -13.74 -0.58 2.08
N ARG A 126 -14.87 -0.98 2.67
CA ARG A 126 -15.58 -2.23 2.36
C ARG A 126 -16.05 -2.29 0.91
N ALA A 127 -16.65 -1.20 0.42
CA ALA A 127 -17.14 -1.14 -0.95
C ALA A 127 -15.97 -1.19 -1.95
N GLU A 128 -14.83 -0.60 -1.58
CA GLU A 128 -13.60 -0.66 -2.36
C GLU A 128 -13.01 -2.06 -2.43
N LEU A 129 -12.87 -2.75 -1.29
CA LEU A 129 -12.37 -4.12 -1.29
C LEU A 129 -13.35 -5.09 -1.98
N ALA A 130 -14.66 -4.84 -1.94
CA ALA A 130 -15.64 -5.61 -2.71
C ALA A 130 -15.44 -5.46 -4.22
N ARG A 131 -15.17 -4.25 -4.72
CA ARG A 131 -14.78 -4.02 -6.13
C ARG A 131 -13.48 -4.76 -6.47
N ALA A 132 -12.49 -4.71 -5.58
CA ALA A 132 -11.23 -5.42 -5.80
C ALA A 132 -11.46 -6.93 -5.88
N ALA A 133 -12.25 -7.51 -4.97
CA ALA A 133 -12.57 -8.93 -4.99
C ALA A 133 -13.30 -9.37 -6.27
N ALA A 134 -14.17 -8.52 -6.83
CA ALA A 134 -14.83 -8.79 -8.10
C ALA A 134 -13.85 -8.81 -9.29
N ALA A 135 -12.77 -8.02 -9.23
CA ALA A 135 -11.72 -7.99 -10.24
C ALA A 135 -10.65 -9.10 -10.07
N LEU A 136 -10.70 -9.89 -8.99
CA LEU A 136 -9.76 -11.00 -8.78
C LEU A 136 -10.11 -12.24 -9.59
N ALA A 137 -9.07 -12.93 -10.06
CA ALA A 137 -9.21 -14.27 -10.62
C ALA A 137 -9.50 -15.28 -9.51
N PRO A 138 -10.09 -16.45 -9.81
CA PRO A 138 -10.13 -17.57 -8.86
C PRO A 138 -8.72 -17.92 -8.36
N GLY A 139 -8.53 -18.04 -7.04
CA GLY A 139 -7.20 -18.25 -6.45
C GLY A 139 -6.29 -17.01 -6.48
N GLY A 140 -6.80 -15.84 -6.87
CA GLY A 140 -6.10 -14.56 -6.84
C GLY A 140 -5.99 -13.99 -5.43
N ALA A 141 -5.01 -13.12 -5.20
CA ALA A 141 -4.70 -12.56 -3.88
C ALA A 141 -5.09 -11.08 -3.75
N LEU A 142 -5.79 -10.73 -2.67
CA LEU A 142 -5.97 -9.35 -2.23
C LEU A 142 -4.96 -9.05 -1.14
N VAL A 143 -4.14 -8.02 -1.32
CA VAL A 143 -3.09 -7.61 -0.37
C VAL A 143 -3.36 -6.20 0.10
N VAL A 144 -3.41 -6.00 1.42
CA VAL A 144 -3.54 -4.67 2.03
C VAL A 144 -2.45 -4.48 3.09
N LEU A 145 -1.62 -3.46 2.94
CA LEU A 145 -0.73 -2.94 3.96
C LEU A 145 -1.22 -1.53 4.32
N ALA A 146 -1.46 -1.27 5.61
CA ALA A 146 -1.99 0.00 6.08
C ALA A 146 -1.41 0.37 7.46
N PRO A 147 -1.45 1.65 7.87
CA PRO A 147 -1.00 2.09 9.19
C PRO A 147 -1.84 1.44 10.30
N ALA A 148 -1.15 0.99 11.34
CA ALA A 148 -1.75 0.29 12.45
C ALA A 148 -2.12 1.20 13.62
N HIS A 149 -3.06 0.70 14.43
CA HIS A 149 -3.50 1.23 15.72
C HIS A 149 -4.23 2.59 15.61
N PRO A 150 -5.58 2.60 15.65
CA PRO A 150 -6.39 3.84 15.64
C PRO A 150 -5.99 4.84 16.73
N ARG A 151 -5.56 4.36 17.91
CA ARG A 151 -5.10 5.22 19.01
C ARG A 151 -3.82 6.00 18.71
N LEU A 152 -3.11 5.66 17.64
CA LEU A 152 -1.90 6.36 17.17
C LEU A 152 -2.17 7.30 16.01
N TYR A 153 -3.43 7.47 15.61
CA TYR A 153 -3.81 8.50 14.64
C TYR A 153 -3.32 9.87 15.15
N SER A 154 -2.63 10.60 14.28
CA SER A 154 -1.82 11.77 14.63
C SER A 154 -2.00 12.90 13.63
N PRO A 155 -1.50 14.12 13.91
CA PRO A 155 -1.54 15.22 12.94
C PRO A 155 -0.88 14.88 11.59
N PHE A 156 0.09 13.97 11.56
CA PHE A 156 0.67 13.47 10.30
C PHE A 156 -0.37 12.75 9.44
N ASP A 157 -1.16 11.86 10.02
CA ASP A 157 -2.22 11.14 9.31
C ASP A 157 -3.24 12.09 8.67
N ALA A 158 -3.67 13.09 9.45
CA ALA A 158 -4.58 14.11 8.95
C ALA A 158 -3.95 14.94 7.82
N ALA A 159 -2.66 15.29 7.95
CA ALA A 159 -1.94 16.10 6.97
C ALA A 159 -1.79 15.41 5.61
N ILE A 160 -1.70 14.09 5.58
CA ILE A 160 -1.61 13.30 4.33
C ILE A 160 -2.96 12.74 3.88
N GLY A 161 -4.05 13.04 4.60
CA GLY A 161 -5.41 12.70 4.19
C GLY A 161 -5.85 11.28 4.54
N HIS A 162 -5.31 10.68 5.60
CA HIS A 162 -5.83 9.43 6.13
C HIS A 162 -7.22 9.63 6.75
N GLU A 163 -8.17 8.78 6.39
CA GLU A 163 -9.47 8.65 7.05
C GLU A 163 -9.33 7.86 8.37
N ARG A 164 -8.42 6.87 8.41
CA ARG A 164 -8.33 5.94 9.54
C ARG A 164 -6.98 5.21 9.62
N ARG A 165 -6.77 4.52 10.74
CA ARG A 165 -5.78 3.45 10.89
C ARG A 165 -6.49 2.16 11.26
N TYR A 166 -5.83 1.02 11.09
CA TYR A 166 -6.45 -0.29 11.32
C TYR A 166 -5.86 -1.05 12.51
N THR A 167 -6.70 -1.84 13.16
CA THR A 167 -6.24 -2.98 13.95
C THR A 167 -6.28 -4.24 13.08
N SER A 168 -5.66 -5.33 13.52
CA SER A 168 -5.78 -6.63 12.87
C SER A 168 -7.25 -7.07 12.78
N ALA A 169 -8.05 -6.80 13.82
CA ALA A 169 -9.47 -7.09 13.85
C ALA A 169 -10.26 -6.23 12.86
N SER A 170 -10.04 -4.91 12.84
CA SER A 170 -10.78 -4.01 11.94
C SER A 170 -10.39 -4.21 10.48
N LEU A 171 -9.11 -4.46 10.17
CA LEU A 171 -8.68 -4.78 8.81
C LEU A 171 -9.22 -6.14 8.34
N ARG A 172 -9.22 -7.15 9.22
CA ARG A 172 -9.87 -8.43 8.93
C ARG A 172 -11.35 -8.27 8.62
N ALA A 173 -12.03 -7.38 9.36
CA ALA A 173 -13.46 -7.20 9.26
C ALA A 173 -13.91 -6.51 7.97
N VAL A 174 -13.04 -5.75 7.28
CA VAL A 174 -13.41 -5.06 6.03
C VAL A 174 -13.32 -5.93 4.78
N ALA A 175 -12.76 -7.14 4.90
CA ALA A 175 -12.67 -8.08 3.79
C ALA A 175 -14.07 -8.43 3.26
N PRO A 176 -14.27 -8.47 1.93
CA PRO A 176 -15.54 -8.90 1.35
C PRO A 176 -15.75 -10.40 1.54
N ASP A 177 -17.01 -10.82 1.44
CA ASP A 177 -17.39 -12.23 1.50
C ASP A 177 -16.73 -13.04 0.38
N GLY A 178 -16.51 -14.34 0.64
CA GLY A 178 -15.89 -15.26 -0.31
C GLY A 178 -14.36 -15.20 -0.36
N LEU A 179 -13.71 -14.25 0.34
CA LEU A 179 -12.25 -14.25 0.47
C LEU A 179 -11.80 -14.96 1.76
N ARG A 180 -10.78 -15.82 1.63
CA ARG A 180 -10.16 -16.51 2.77
C ARG A 180 -8.90 -15.79 3.22
N LEU A 181 -8.84 -15.40 4.49
CA LEU A 181 -7.64 -14.79 5.09
C LEU A 181 -6.49 -15.83 5.16
N VAL A 182 -5.35 -15.50 4.56
CA VAL A 182 -4.15 -16.37 4.53
C VAL A 182 -2.94 -15.76 5.24
N ARG A 183 -2.93 -14.45 5.47
CA ARG A 183 -1.88 -13.76 6.25
C ARG A 183 -2.47 -12.56 6.98
N LEU A 184 -2.12 -12.42 8.25
CA LEU A 184 -2.42 -11.23 9.06
C LEU A 184 -1.25 -10.99 10.00
N ARG A 185 -0.52 -9.90 9.80
CA ARG A 185 0.74 -9.62 10.52
C ARG A 185 0.82 -8.13 10.82
N TYR A 186 1.27 -7.79 12.02
CA TYR A 186 1.83 -6.47 12.24
C TYR A 186 3.31 -6.47 11.84
N LEU A 187 3.73 -5.39 11.20
CA LEU A 187 5.09 -5.17 10.74
C LEU A 187 5.65 -3.88 11.36
N ASP A 188 6.96 -3.85 11.58
CA ASP A 188 7.72 -2.74 12.13
C ASP A 188 7.47 -2.48 13.63
N SER A 189 7.75 -3.46 14.50
CA SER A 189 7.59 -3.34 15.96
C SER A 189 8.47 -2.28 16.60
N VAL A 190 9.69 -2.05 16.08
CA VAL A 190 10.57 -1.01 16.62
C VAL A 190 10.08 0.37 16.16
N GLY A 191 9.64 0.51 14.90
CA GLY A 191 9.04 1.75 14.42
C GLY A 191 7.75 2.12 15.15
N LEU A 192 7.02 1.14 15.70
CA LEU A 192 5.86 1.39 16.57
C LEU A 192 6.25 2.25 17.79
N ALA A 193 7.43 2.02 18.38
CA ALA A 193 7.92 2.83 19.50
C ALA A 193 8.16 4.30 19.10
N ALA A 194 8.67 4.55 17.88
CA ALA A 194 8.76 5.91 17.36
C ALA A 194 7.38 6.54 17.11
N SER A 195 6.40 5.75 16.65
CA SER A 195 5.02 6.24 16.53
C SER A 195 4.41 6.64 17.88
N PHE A 196 4.67 5.88 18.95
CA PHE A 196 4.28 6.28 20.30
C PHE A 196 4.95 7.58 20.74
N ALA A 197 6.27 7.71 20.51
CA ALA A 197 7.01 8.92 20.87
C ALA A 197 6.48 10.16 20.11
N ASN A 198 6.17 10.02 18.82
CA ASN A 198 5.55 11.12 18.06
C ASN A 198 4.15 11.46 18.58
N ALA A 199 3.29 10.47 18.80
CA ALA A 199 1.93 10.71 19.27
C ALA A 199 1.88 11.34 20.67
N ALA A 200 2.78 10.93 21.57
CA ALA A 200 2.81 11.39 22.95
C ALA A 200 3.56 12.72 23.16
N LEU A 201 4.64 12.97 22.41
CA LEU A 201 5.58 14.07 22.70
C LEU A 201 5.68 15.10 21.59
N LEU A 202 5.90 14.67 20.34
CA LEU A 202 6.30 15.57 19.26
C LEU A 202 5.12 16.16 18.49
N ARG A 203 4.07 15.35 18.28
CA ARG A 203 2.86 15.67 17.50
C ARG A 203 3.16 16.30 16.13
N GLN A 204 4.24 15.84 15.48
CA GLN A 204 4.68 16.38 14.20
C GLN A 204 3.67 16.03 13.10
N THR A 205 3.47 16.98 12.19
CA THR A 205 2.67 16.82 10.97
C THR A 205 3.45 16.19 9.83
N MET A 206 4.78 16.24 9.85
CA MET A 206 5.67 15.58 8.88
C MET A 206 6.99 15.17 9.55
N PRO A 207 7.52 13.96 9.26
CA PRO A 207 8.86 13.59 9.69
C PRO A 207 9.93 14.31 8.85
N THR A 208 11.11 14.47 9.42
CA THR A 208 12.29 14.99 8.71
C THR A 208 13.01 13.88 7.93
N ALA A 209 13.79 14.24 6.91
CA ALA A 209 14.63 13.29 6.17
C ALA A 209 15.60 12.51 7.07
N ARG A 210 16.13 13.15 8.12
CA ARG A 210 16.98 12.49 9.12
C ARG A 210 16.20 11.44 9.92
N GLN A 211 14.98 11.74 10.36
CA GLN A 211 14.13 10.78 11.08
C GLN A 211 13.80 9.58 10.19
N ILE A 212 13.46 9.79 8.91
CA ILE A 212 13.23 8.69 7.96
C ILE A 212 14.49 7.87 7.73
N ALA A 213 15.65 8.50 7.60
CA ALA A 213 16.92 7.78 7.45
C ALA A 213 17.26 6.91 8.68
N VAL A 214 17.05 7.43 9.90
CA VAL A 214 17.24 6.66 11.15
C VAL A 214 16.27 5.49 11.23
N TRP A 215 14.98 5.76 10.99
CA TRP A 215 13.94 4.74 11.00
C TRP A 215 14.24 3.63 9.97
N ASP A 216 14.49 3.99 8.72
CA ASP A 216 14.71 3.01 7.66
C ASP A 216 16.03 2.25 7.82
N ARG A 217 17.14 2.91 8.17
CA ARG A 217 18.45 2.25 8.19
C ARG A 217 18.74 1.49 9.49
N LEU A 218 18.11 1.86 10.59
CA LEU A 218 18.39 1.27 11.91
C LEU A 218 17.19 0.53 12.47
N MET A 219 16.03 1.19 12.55
CA MET A 219 14.86 0.63 13.24
C MET A 219 14.23 -0.51 12.44
N VAL A 220 14.00 -0.33 11.14
CA VAL A 220 13.39 -1.37 10.30
C VAL A 220 14.22 -2.66 10.25
N PRO A 221 15.56 -2.65 10.07
CA PRO A 221 16.37 -3.87 10.16
C PRO A 221 16.32 -4.56 11.52
N LEU A 222 16.08 -3.82 12.61
CA LEU A 222 15.86 -4.41 13.92
C LEU A 222 14.45 -5.02 14.00
N SER A 223 13.40 -4.32 13.56
CA SER A 223 12.04 -4.85 13.46
C SER A 223 12.00 -6.15 12.66
N ARG A 224 12.69 -6.22 11.52
CA ARG A 224 12.79 -7.45 10.69
C ARG A 224 13.30 -8.67 11.46
N ARG A 225 14.09 -8.48 12.51
CA ARG A 225 14.59 -9.55 13.38
C ARG A 225 13.63 -9.81 14.55
N VAL A 226 13.03 -8.77 15.11
CA VAL A 226 12.17 -8.84 16.29
C VAL A 226 10.76 -9.34 15.95
N ASP A 227 10.17 -8.87 14.85
CA ASP A 227 8.78 -9.14 14.48
C ASP A 227 8.47 -10.65 14.38
N PRO A 228 9.32 -11.51 13.78
CA PRO A 228 9.10 -12.95 13.81
C PRO A 228 9.17 -13.55 15.22
N LEU A 229 10.06 -13.04 16.09
CA LEU A 229 10.23 -13.53 17.46
C LEU A 229 9.01 -13.25 18.33
N ILE A 230 8.32 -12.13 18.09
CA ILE A 230 7.07 -11.77 18.77
C ILE A 230 5.83 -12.30 18.02
N GLY A 231 6.02 -13.14 16.99
CA GLY A 231 4.94 -13.72 16.20
C GLY A 231 4.10 -12.68 15.44
N TYR A 232 4.72 -11.56 15.02
CA TYR A 232 4.07 -10.47 14.29
C TYR A 232 2.84 -9.88 15.00
N ARG A 233 2.85 -9.84 16.33
CA ARG A 233 1.73 -9.38 17.17
C ARG A 233 1.68 -7.87 17.42
N ALA A 234 2.75 -7.14 17.10
CA ALA A 234 2.83 -5.69 17.25
C ALA A 234 3.70 -5.08 16.15
N GLY A 235 3.34 -3.87 15.70
CA GLY A 235 4.01 -3.20 14.58
C GLY A 235 3.34 -1.89 14.20
N LYS A 236 4.10 -0.99 13.59
CA LYS A 236 3.61 0.31 13.10
C LYS A 236 2.58 0.16 11.98
N SER A 237 2.67 -0.90 11.18
CA SER A 237 1.75 -1.19 10.08
C SER A 237 1.11 -2.57 10.24
N VAL A 238 -0.05 -2.76 9.64
CA VAL A 238 -0.77 -4.04 9.61
C VAL A 238 -0.91 -4.49 8.15
N LEU A 239 -0.51 -5.74 7.92
CA LEU A 239 -0.61 -6.43 6.64
C LEU A 239 -1.68 -7.50 6.73
N ALA A 240 -2.59 -7.52 5.75
CA ALA A 240 -3.51 -8.62 5.52
C ALA A 240 -3.42 -9.10 4.07
N VAL A 241 -3.51 -10.42 3.90
CA VAL A 241 -3.62 -11.05 2.58
C VAL A 241 -4.77 -12.04 2.61
N TRP A 242 -5.63 -11.95 1.62
CA TRP A 242 -6.72 -12.89 1.38
C TRP A 242 -6.59 -13.52 0.00
N THR A 243 -7.18 -14.71 -0.18
CA THR A 243 -7.29 -15.38 -1.48
C THR A 243 -8.75 -15.64 -1.83
N ARG A 244 -9.11 -15.41 -3.10
CA ARG A 244 -10.43 -15.75 -3.65
C ARG A 244 -10.59 -17.24 -3.93
#